data_AF-A0A920FCX8-F1
#
_entry.id   AF-A0A920FCX8-F1
#
_cell.length_a   1.000
_cell.length_b   1.000
_cell.length_c   1.000
_cell.angle_alpha   90.00
_cell.angle_beta   90.00
_cell.angle_gamma   90.00
#
_symmetry.space_group_name_H-M   'P 1'
#
loop_
_entity.id
_entity.type
_entity.pdbx_description
1 polymer ?
#
loop_
_entity_poly.entity_id
_entity_poly.type
_entity_poly.pdbx_seq_one_letter_code
_entity_poly.pdbx_strand_id
1 'polypeptide(L)'
;MFPTSIGTAYQKNKIISLKNEKKMWRMVMQANSLMYNIPIVAVNRIGVESSTNRKIRFWGSSFVTNHSGQIIHDLKSKSGVMNCEINTKERKIHQKKWGFIK
;
A
#
# COMPACT_ATOMS: atom_id res chain seq x y z
N MET A 1 9.02 -4.92 -1.86
CA MET A 1 8.42 -3.88 -2.73
C MET A 1 7.23 -4.51 -3.44
N PHE A 2 6.11 -3.81 -3.56
CA PHE A 2 4.87 -4.33 -4.16
C PHE A 2 4.39 -3.39 -5.28
N PRO A 3 4.69 -3.69 -6.56
CA PRO A 3 3.99 -3.07 -7.66
C PRO A 3 2.54 -3.59 -7.69
N THR A 4 1.57 -2.71 -7.78
CA THR A 4 0.14 -3.05 -7.71
C THR A 4 -0.67 -2.34 -8.78
N SER A 5 -1.84 -2.91 -9.07
CA SER A 5 -2.85 -2.34 -9.96
C SER A 5 -4.21 -2.72 -9.38
N ILE A 6 -4.58 -2.05 -8.30
CA ILE A 6 -5.79 -2.31 -7.55
C ILE A 6 -6.67 -1.06 -7.48
N GLY A 7 -7.97 -1.28 -7.67
CA GLY A 7 -8.96 -0.25 -7.97
C GLY A 7 -10.33 -0.64 -7.47
N THR A 8 -11.29 0.28 -7.55
CA THR A 8 -12.70 -0.11 -7.46
C THR A 8 -13.12 -0.65 -8.82
N ALA A 9 -13.51 -1.93 -8.87
CA ALA A 9 -13.93 -2.61 -10.08
C ALA A 9 -15.45 -2.57 -10.26
N TYR A 10 -15.85 -2.45 -11.52
CA TYR A 10 -17.24 -2.36 -11.95
C TYR A 10 -17.51 -3.32 -13.11
N GLN A 11 -18.69 -3.94 -13.11
CA GLN A 11 -19.21 -4.73 -14.23
C GLN A 11 -20.63 -4.26 -14.55
N LYS A 12 -20.90 -3.91 -15.82
CA LYS A 12 -22.20 -3.33 -16.23
C LYS A 12 -22.68 -2.20 -15.28
N ASN A 13 -21.78 -1.27 -14.96
CA ASN A 13 -21.97 -0.16 -14.00
C ASN A 13 -22.25 -0.55 -12.54
N LYS A 14 -22.24 -1.83 -12.16
CA LYS A 14 -22.36 -2.28 -10.77
C LYS A 14 -20.99 -2.47 -10.15
N ILE A 15 -20.81 -2.02 -8.90
CA ILE A 15 -19.57 -2.26 -8.14
C ILE A 15 -19.49 -3.75 -7.80
N ILE A 16 -18.33 -4.35 -8.08
CA ILE A 16 -18.00 -5.74 -7.71
C ILE A 16 -16.86 -5.83 -6.69
N SER A 17 -16.21 -4.70 -6.36
CA SER A 17 -15.23 -4.61 -5.27
C SER A 17 -15.88 -4.70 -3.89
N LEU A 18 -15.13 -5.22 -2.92
CA LEU A 18 -15.55 -5.25 -1.52
C LEU A 18 -15.61 -3.84 -0.91
N LYS A 19 -16.53 -3.63 0.03
CA LYS A 19 -16.58 -2.41 0.83
C LYS A 19 -15.29 -2.28 1.63
N ASN A 20 -14.71 -1.08 1.67
CA ASN A 20 -13.46 -0.76 2.40
C ASN A 20 -12.20 -1.52 1.94
N GLU A 21 -12.21 -2.14 0.75
CA GLU A 21 -11.08 -2.91 0.20
C GLU A 21 -9.74 -2.15 0.26
N LYS A 22 -9.72 -0.86 -0.13
CA LYS A 22 -8.55 0.01 -0.02
C LYS A 22 -7.98 0.08 1.41
N LYS A 23 -8.84 0.20 2.43
CA LYS A 23 -8.41 0.27 3.83
C LYS A 23 -7.80 -1.06 4.26
N MET A 24 -8.45 -2.17 3.93
CA MET A 24 -7.99 -3.52 4.28
C MET A 24 -6.64 -3.83 3.63
N TRP A 25 -6.49 -3.52 2.34
CA TRP A 25 -5.23 -3.68 1.60
C TRP A 25 -4.06 -2.95 2.29
N ARG A 26 -4.28 -1.69 2.68
CA ARG A 26 -3.25 -0.91 3.40
C ARG A 26 -2.94 -1.50 4.77
N MET A 27 -3.98 -1.88 5.52
CA MET A 27 -3.84 -2.43 6.86
C MET A 27 -3.01 -3.72 6.87
N VAL A 28 -3.24 -4.62 5.91
CA VAL A 28 -2.45 -5.85 5.77
C VAL A 28 -0.99 -5.55 5.48
N MET A 29 -0.69 -4.60 4.58
CA MET A 29 0.69 -4.20 4.31
C MET A 29 1.36 -3.56 5.53
N GLN A 30 0.69 -2.65 6.24
CA GLN A 30 1.23 -2.05 7.46
C GLN A 30 1.51 -3.10 8.53
N ALA A 31 0.59 -4.05 8.73
CA ALA A 31 0.76 -5.16 9.67
C ALA A 31 1.98 -6.02 9.29
N ASN A 32 2.11 -6.41 8.02
CA ASN A 32 3.29 -7.15 7.55
C ASN A 32 4.59 -6.37 7.77
N SER A 33 4.58 -5.06 7.52
CA SER A 33 5.75 -4.22 7.74
C SER A 33 6.18 -4.19 9.22
N LEU A 34 5.22 -4.13 10.15
CA LEU A 34 5.47 -4.23 11.58
C LEU A 34 5.99 -5.63 11.98
N MET A 35 5.26 -6.68 11.59
CA MET A 35 5.58 -8.07 11.96
C MET A 35 6.97 -8.48 11.51
N TYR A 36 7.39 -8.02 10.33
CA TYR A 36 8.71 -8.32 9.80
C TYR A 36 9.78 -7.27 10.15
N ASN A 37 9.41 -6.16 10.78
CA ASN A 37 10.24 -4.97 10.93
C ASN A 37 10.97 -4.57 9.64
N ILE A 38 10.27 -4.67 8.51
CA ILE A 38 10.79 -4.34 7.18
C ILE A 38 9.91 -3.24 6.57
N PRO A 39 10.49 -2.14 6.10
CA PRO A 39 9.78 -1.12 5.34
C PRO A 39 9.10 -1.70 4.09
N ILE A 40 7.87 -1.29 3.83
CA ILE A 40 7.14 -1.68 2.63
C ILE A 40 6.97 -0.47 1.73
N VAL A 41 7.30 -0.67 0.45
CA VAL A 41 7.04 0.27 -0.64
C VAL A 41 5.94 -0.33 -1.50
N ALA A 42 4.77 0.31 -1.57
CA ALA A 42 3.64 -0.09 -2.40
C ALA A 42 3.39 0.99 -3.48
N VAL A 43 3.40 0.58 -4.75
CA VAL A 43 3.25 1.48 -5.90
C VAL A 43 2.03 1.05 -6.69
N ASN A 44 1.00 1.91 -6.74
CA ASN A 44 -0.25 1.62 -7.41
C ASN A 44 -0.57 2.65 -8.52
N ARG A 45 -1.37 2.23 -9.49
CA ARG A 45 -1.86 3.09 -10.58
C ARG A 45 -2.88 4.12 -10.08
N ILE A 46 -3.10 5.16 -10.89
CA ILE A 46 -4.23 6.09 -10.75
C ILE A 46 -5.04 6.11 -12.06
N GLY A 47 -6.24 6.68 -12.01
CA GLY A 47 -7.06 6.89 -13.19
C GLY A 47 -8.13 5.82 -13.39
N VAL A 48 -8.72 5.82 -14.59
CA VAL A 48 -9.82 4.94 -14.95
C VAL A 48 -9.48 4.21 -16.23
N GLU A 49 -9.56 2.89 -16.20
CA GLU A 49 -9.50 2.05 -17.39
C GLU A 49 -10.89 1.43 -17.61
N SER A 50 -11.40 1.49 -18.84
CA SER A 50 -12.72 0.96 -19.19
C SER A 50 -12.69 0.16 -20.49
N SER A 51 -13.47 -0.91 -20.51
CA SER A 51 -13.80 -1.77 -21.64
C SER A 51 -15.33 -1.93 -21.70
N THR A 52 -15.87 -2.49 -22.78
CA THR A 52 -17.31 -2.53 -23.11
C THR A 52 -18.24 -2.74 -21.91
N ASN A 53 -17.94 -3.73 -21.05
CA ASN A 53 -18.75 -4.06 -19.86
C ASN A 53 -17.98 -4.04 -18.54
N ARG A 54 -16.72 -3.57 -18.53
CA ARG A 54 -15.84 -3.58 -17.35
C ARG A 54 -15.18 -2.23 -17.18
N LYS A 55 -15.05 -1.78 -15.94
CA LYS A 55 -14.36 -0.54 -15.60
C LYS A 55 -13.62 -0.72 -14.29
N ILE A 56 -12.41 -0.19 -14.19
CA ILE A 56 -11.66 -0.10 -12.94
C ILE A 56 -11.24 1.34 -12.70
N ARG A 57 -11.48 1.83 -11.49
CA ARG A 57 -10.98 3.12 -11.01
C ARG A 57 -9.85 2.86 -10.04
N PHE A 58 -8.60 3.02 -10.48
CA PHE A 58 -7.45 2.90 -9.61
C PHE A 58 -7.39 4.09 -8.65
N TRP A 59 -7.27 3.79 -7.36
CA TRP A 59 -7.33 4.79 -6.30
C TRP A 59 -5.95 5.32 -5.88
N GLY A 60 -4.89 4.99 -6.63
CA GLY A 60 -3.51 5.28 -6.25
C GLY A 60 -3.22 4.68 -4.90
N SER A 61 -2.96 5.55 -3.94
CA SER A 61 -2.58 5.22 -2.58
C SER A 61 -1.29 4.43 -2.57
N SER A 62 -0.35 4.85 -3.43
CA SER A 62 1.05 4.47 -3.31
C SER A 62 1.59 5.06 -2.02
N PHE A 63 2.26 4.24 -1.22
CA PHE A 63 2.76 4.65 0.09
C PHE A 63 4.04 3.90 0.45
N VAL A 64 4.76 4.45 1.42
CA VAL A 64 5.90 3.80 2.06
C VAL A 64 5.67 3.72 3.56
N THR A 65 5.95 2.57 4.16
CA THR A 65 6.03 2.41 5.62
C THR A 65 7.46 2.45 6.11
N ASN A 66 7.65 2.86 7.36
CA ASN A 66 8.87 2.54 8.10
C ASN A 66 8.83 1.09 8.62
N HIS A 67 9.85 0.68 9.36
CA HIS A 67 9.97 -0.65 9.96
C HIS A 67 9.02 -0.92 11.15
N SER A 68 8.21 0.05 11.58
CA SER A 68 7.14 -0.18 12.57
C SER A 68 5.75 -0.28 11.92
N GLY A 69 5.67 -0.29 10.59
CA GLY A 69 4.41 -0.32 9.85
C GLY A 69 3.67 1.02 9.82
N GLN A 70 4.27 2.10 10.32
CA GLN A 70 3.73 3.44 10.16
C GLN A 70 3.97 3.91 8.73
N ILE A 71 2.95 4.48 8.11
CA ILE A 71 3.08 5.12 6.80
C ILE A 71 3.83 6.43 6.98
N ILE A 72 4.99 6.54 6.35
CA ILE A 72 5.85 7.73 6.39
C ILE A 72 5.68 8.62 5.16
N HIS A 73 5.21 8.05 4.05
CA HIS A 73 4.81 8.83 2.87
C HIS A 73 3.61 8.22 2.15
N ASP A 74 2.74 9.05 1.60
CA ASP A 74 1.51 8.65 0.90
C ASP A 74 1.14 9.62 -0.21
N LEU A 75 1.07 9.13 -1.45
CA LEU A 75 0.69 9.94 -2.62
C LEU A 75 -0.84 10.11 -2.74
N LYS A 76 -1.64 9.42 -1.91
CA LYS A 76 -3.11 9.43 -1.98
C LYS A 76 -3.55 9.16 -3.42
N SER A 77 -4.42 9.96 -4.01
CA SER A 77 -4.89 9.76 -5.39
C SER A 77 -4.07 10.51 -6.45
N LYS A 78 -2.85 10.97 -6.15
CA LYS A 78 -2.04 11.79 -7.06
C LYS A 78 -0.98 10.96 -7.78
N SER A 79 -0.64 11.37 -9.01
CA SER A 79 0.59 10.92 -9.67
C SER A 79 1.78 11.64 -9.05
N GLY A 80 2.94 10.98 -9.05
CA GLY A 80 4.17 11.62 -8.56
C GLY A 80 5.32 10.64 -8.41
N VAL A 81 6.49 11.22 -8.16
CA VAL A 81 7.71 10.53 -7.76
C VAL A 81 7.93 10.83 -6.27
N MET A 82 8.46 9.86 -5.55
CA MET A 82 8.68 9.98 -4.12
C MET A 82 10.03 9.40 -3.75
N ASN A 83 10.87 10.25 -3.15
CA ASN A 83 12.14 9.85 -2.60
C ASN A 83 11.96 9.60 -1.11
N CYS A 84 12.48 8.48 -0.61
CA CYS A 84 12.37 8.08 0.79
C CYS A 84 13.73 7.61 1.28
N GLU A 85 14.14 8.14 2.43
CA GLU A 85 15.29 7.64 3.16
C GLU A 85 14.83 6.66 4.24
N ILE A 86 15.58 5.57 4.43
CA ILE A 86 15.24 4.53 5.40
C ILE A 86 16.42 4.35 6.35
N ASN A 87 16.21 4.69 7.62
CA ASN A 87 17.21 4.49 8.66
C ASN A 87 17.30 3.00 9.05
N THR A 88 18.38 2.34 8.62
CA THR A 88 18.62 0.92 8.90
C THR A 88 19.09 0.64 10.32
N LYS A 89 19.59 1.65 11.05
CA LYS A 89 20.07 1.50 12.44
C LYS A 89 18.89 1.37 13.41
N GLU A 90 17.88 2.23 13.27
CA GLU A 90 16.66 2.18 14.09
C GLU A 90 15.90 0.86 13.93
N ARG A 91 15.91 0.29 12.72
CA ARG A 91 15.34 -1.02 12.43
C ARG A 91 15.87 -2.11 13.37
N LYS A 92 17.19 -2.16 13.59
CA LYS A 92 17.82 -3.17 14.47
C LYS A 92 17.38 -3.03 15.92
N ILE A 93 17.20 -1.80 16.39
CA ILE A 93 16.71 -1.52 17.75
C ILE A 93 15.27 -2.01 17.90
N HIS A 94 14.40 -1.69 16.93
CA HIS A 94 13.01 -2.10 16.98
C HIS A 94 12.86 -3.62 16.86
N GLN A 95 13.61 -4.26 15.96
CA GLN A 95 13.61 -5.71 15.82
C GLN A 95 13.95 -6.41 17.14
N LYS A 96 14.99 -5.95 17.85
CA LYS A 96 15.35 -6.48 19.17
C LYS A 96 14.27 -6.25 20.24
N LYS A 97 13.60 -5.09 20.23
CA LYS A 97 12.55 -4.76 21.21
C LYS A 97 11.27 -5.58 21.01
N TRP A 98 10.84 -5.76 19.76
CA TRP A 98 9.61 -6.49 19.44
C TRP A 98 9.79 -8.01 19.48
N GLY A 99 10.92 -8.53 19.00
CA GLY A 99 11.23 -9.96 19.07
C GLY A 99 10.34 -10.87 18.20
N PHE A 100 9.63 -10.32 17.22
CA PHE A 100 8.74 -11.11 16.33
C PHE A 100 9.50 -12.11 15.45
N ILE A 101 10.74 -11.77 15.08
CA ILE A 101 11.62 -12.57 14.23
C ILE A 101 12.93 -12.76 14.97
N LYS A 102 13.32 -14.02 15.15
CA LYS A 102 14.57 -14.43 15.79
C LYS A 102 15.69 -14.53 14.76
#